data_AF-A0A7S2XGM6-F1
#
_entry.id   AF-A0A7S2XGM6-F1
#
_cell.length_a   1.000
_cell.length_b   1.000
_cell.length_c   1.000
_cell.angle_alpha   90.00
_cell.angle_beta   90.00
_cell.angle_gamma   90.00
#
_symmetry.space_group_name_H-M   'P 1'
#
loop_
_entity.id
_entity.type
_entity.pdbx_description
1 polymer ?
#
loop_
_entity_poly.entity_id
_entity_poly.type
_entity_poly.pdbx_seq_one_letter_code
_entity_poly.pdbx_strand_id
1 'polypeptide(L)'
;HGAHEHAMGLVDTRSRRKRCRTALLGGLCMAIVVLWRAEELEKRGILRLGAWERPGGVVRRTPHVSATHVPRRGRDEGGSDVMISCISDIHADRKQNLEWVREHVHPRSPRDVLIVAGDISHRMDLVEETLRIFTERFAKVFFVPGNHELWVETTESKNVEGMCSLAKLKQIDALCAKIGVETTPKCIHGVWVCPLLSWYDLSLSLTDQITDRCAMPRPETSNLTFWPWSDFTRCSWPEELEVPYPTRSGRFPVMVADVMLERNEKYVQHVVSEISRGNGHAVVSVSHFLPRKETLPDWLNPNQTQFNARWVGSAWEKSAYRFSKVAGSAGLDYQLRTLSHSLRNGNPGEMRHVHVFGHSHRPKDFFLDGVRYVHNPLAKPIEREKGMVPEEVYAKELWRIDVNNDVSEHVPAPSPIIRYWAERFLAGLHI
;
A
#
# COMPACT_ATOMS: atom_id res chain seq x y z
N HIS A 1 -14.94 51.19 32.10
CA HIS A 1 -14.69 52.08 33.25
C HIS A 1 -15.72 51.69 34.31
N GLY A 2 -15.42 51.20 35.52
CA GLY A 2 -14.16 50.95 36.20
C GLY A 2 -14.34 49.83 37.23
N ALA A 3 -13.23 49.22 37.61
CA ALA A 3 -13.11 48.26 38.70
C ALA A 3 -13.15 48.96 40.06
N HIS A 4 -13.50 48.23 41.12
CA HIS A 4 -12.85 48.37 42.42
C HIS A 4 -12.96 47.06 43.22
N GLU A 5 -11.78 46.56 43.61
CA GLU A 5 -11.52 45.48 44.55
C GLU A 5 -11.75 45.95 46.00
N HIS A 6 -11.97 45.00 46.93
CA HIS A 6 -11.22 44.96 48.20
C HIS A 6 -11.35 43.61 48.97
N ALA A 7 -10.20 42.92 49.00
CA ALA A 7 -9.55 42.09 50.01
C ALA A 7 -10.19 41.68 51.38
N MET A 8 -9.90 40.40 51.69
CA MET A 8 -9.36 39.80 52.94
C MET A 8 -10.24 39.51 54.17
N GLY A 9 -10.10 38.28 54.69
CA GLY A 9 -10.51 37.86 56.04
C GLY A 9 -10.40 36.35 56.31
N LEU A 10 -9.20 35.89 56.70
CA LEU A 10 -8.93 34.57 57.31
C LEU A 10 -9.37 34.57 58.78
N VAL A 11 -10.20 33.60 59.23
CA VAL A 11 -10.13 33.02 60.59
C VAL A 11 -10.57 31.55 60.58
N ASP A 12 -9.69 30.72 61.13
CA ASP A 12 -9.77 29.29 61.44
C ASP A 12 -10.61 29.02 62.71
N THR A 13 -11.52 28.04 62.68
CA THR A 13 -11.81 27.19 63.86
C THR A 13 -12.20 25.75 63.48
N ARG A 14 -11.25 24.86 63.73
CA ARG A 14 -11.27 23.40 63.98
C ARG A 14 -12.58 22.62 64.29
N SER A 15 -12.53 21.37 63.81
CA SER A 15 -13.19 20.10 64.24
C SER A 15 -14.51 19.75 63.51
N ARG A 16 -14.73 18.57 62.90
CA ARG A 16 -14.35 17.18 63.22
C ARG A 16 -14.21 16.28 61.98
N ARG A 17 -13.07 15.57 61.90
CA ARG A 17 -12.83 14.15 61.51
C ARG A 17 -13.94 13.37 60.74
N LYS A 18 -13.65 12.85 59.54
CA LYS A 18 -13.16 11.45 59.27
C LYS A 18 -13.10 11.09 57.75
N ARG A 19 -12.00 10.42 57.39
CA ARG A 19 -11.78 9.43 56.30
C ARG A 19 -11.62 9.92 54.85
N CYS A 20 -10.38 10.03 54.37
CA CYS A 20 -9.70 9.02 53.54
C CYS A 20 -8.35 9.55 53.02
N ARG A 21 -7.24 9.07 53.61
CA ARG A 21 -5.90 9.00 52.98
C ARG A 21 -5.94 7.79 52.01
N THR A 22 -5.32 7.69 50.85
CA THR A 22 -4.03 8.18 50.35
C THR A 22 -3.99 7.79 48.85
N ALA A 23 -3.61 8.68 47.93
CA ALA A 23 -3.16 8.31 46.58
C ALA A 23 -2.35 9.45 45.97
N LEU A 24 -1.04 9.45 46.24
CA LEU A 24 -0.04 10.23 45.53
C LEU A 24 1.28 9.42 45.60
N LEU A 25 2.04 9.49 44.50
CA LEU A 25 3.24 8.70 44.13
C LEU A 25 2.85 7.41 43.39
N GLY A 26 2.93 7.28 42.06
CA GLY A 26 3.84 7.94 41.12
C GLY A 26 5.14 7.14 41.00
N GLY A 27 5.20 6.28 39.99
CA GLY A 27 6.44 5.86 39.33
C GLY A 27 7.40 4.95 40.10
N LEU A 28 7.17 3.64 40.04
CA LEU A 28 8.18 2.58 39.79
C LEU A 28 7.42 1.22 39.79
N CYS A 29 7.92 0.22 39.07
CA CYS A 29 7.40 -1.18 38.97
C CYS A 29 6.46 -1.52 37.80
N MET A 30 6.72 -0.98 36.60
CA MET A 30 6.20 -1.50 35.32
C MET A 30 7.21 -2.40 34.58
N ALA A 31 8.16 -3.04 35.28
CA ALA A 31 9.22 -3.84 34.63
C ALA A 31 9.50 -5.25 35.21
N ILE A 32 8.75 -5.76 36.20
CA ILE A 32 9.07 -7.07 36.82
C ILE A 32 7.85 -8.03 36.96
N VAL A 33 6.64 -7.68 36.49
CA VAL A 33 5.42 -8.49 36.79
C VAL A 33 4.86 -9.29 35.59
N VAL A 34 5.47 -9.25 34.39
CA VAL A 34 4.98 -10.02 33.22
C VAL A 34 5.89 -11.20 32.82
N LEU A 35 7.01 -11.42 33.52
CA LEU A 35 7.85 -12.63 33.37
C LEU A 35 7.84 -13.55 34.60
N TRP A 36 6.84 -13.43 35.47
CA TRP A 36 6.69 -14.30 36.63
C TRP A 36 5.26 -14.81 36.78
N ARG A 37 4.72 -15.39 35.71
CA ARG A 37 3.43 -16.11 35.75
C ARG A 37 3.25 -17.16 34.64
N ALA A 38 4.32 -17.88 34.32
CA ALA A 38 4.28 -19.07 33.48
C ALA A 38 4.92 -20.31 34.14
N GLU A 39 5.82 -20.15 35.12
CA GLU A 39 6.51 -21.27 35.79
C GLU A 39 5.84 -21.79 37.09
N GLU A 40 4.94 -21.01 37.70
CA GLU A 40 4.34 -21.39 38.99
C GLU A 40 2.98 -22.13 38.86
N LEU A 41 2.44 -22.23 37.64
CA LEU A 41 1.20 -22.95 37.35
C LEU A 41 1.43 -24.41 36.95
N GLU A 42 2.65 -24.79 36.59
CA GLU A 42 3.03 -26.18 36.31
C GLU A 42 3.35 -26.96 37.61
N LYS A 43 3.84 -26.26 38.65
CA LYS A 43 4.16 -26.86 39.96
C LYS A 43 2.96 -27.13 40.88
N ARG A 44 1.74 -26.72 40.51
CA ARG A 44 0.53 -26.84 41.35
C ARG A 44 -0.50 -27.87 40.86
N GLY A 45 -0.24 -28.60 39.78
CA GLY A 45 -0.99 -29.81 39.42
C GLY A 45 -2.48 -29.64 39.11
N ILE A 46 -2.90 -28.49 38.58
CA ILE A 46 -4.32 -28.17 38.32
C ILE A 46 -4.78 -28.47 36.87
N LEU A 47 -3.88 -28.93 35.99
CA LEU A 47 -4.24 -29.38 34.63
C LEU A 47 -3.63 -30.76 34.33
N ARG A 48 -4.48 -31.79 34.21
CA ARG A 48 -4.09 -33.11 33.68
C ARG A 48 -4.30 -33.11 32.16
N LEU A 49 -3.20 -33.26 31.40
CA LEU A 49 -3.25 -33.62 29.99
C LEU A 49 -3.68 -35.10 29.89
N GLY A 50 -4.95 -35.32 29.56
CA GLY A 50 -5.45 -36.63 29.16
C GLY A 50 -5.01 -36.95 27.74
N ALA A 51 -4.37 -38.11 27.57
CA ALA A 51 -4.04 -38.69 26.28
C ALA A 51 -5.33 -38.91 25.46
N TRP A 52 -5.34 -38.44 24.22
CA TRP A 52 -6.40 -38.79 23.26
C TRP A 52 -5.86 -39.83 22.29
N GLU A 53 -6.43 -41.03 22.36
CA GLU A 53 -6.26 -42.12 21.40
C GLU A 53 -6.85 -41.75 20.03
N ARG A 54 -6.21 -42.25 18.97
CA ARG A 54 -6.65 -42.10 17.58
C ARG A 54 -7.95 -42.89 17.33
N PRO A 55 -9.00 -42.29 16.75
CA PRO A 55 -10.00 -43.06 16.04
C PRO A 55 -9.51 -43.30 14.61
N GLY A 56 -9.33 -44.58 14.25
CA GLY A 56 -9.22 -45.01 12.87
C GLY A 56 -10.50 -44.67 12.12
N GLY A 57 -10.38 -43.78 11.13
CA GLY A 57 -11.45 -43.41 10.23
C GLY A 57 -10.89 -43.32 8.81
N VAL A 58 -11.34 -44.23 7.95
CA VAL A 58 -10.99 -44.29 6.53
C VAL A 58 -11.41 -42.97 5.86
N VAL A 59 -10.44 -42.11 5.55
CA VAL A 59 -10.67 -40.96 4.67
C VAL A 59 -10.76 -41.50 3.24
N ARG A 60 -11.98 -41.61 2.72
CA ARG A 60 -12.21 -41.74 1.28
C ARG A 60 -11.58 -40.50 0.61
N ARG A 61 -10.57 -40.73 -0.21
CA ARG A 61 -10.02 -39.73 -1.13
C ARG A 61 -11.15 -39.20 -2.00
N THR A 62 -11.61 -37.98 -1.75
CA THR A 62 -12.30 -37.19 -2.76
C THR A 62 -11.31 -36.87 -3.86
N PRO A 63 -11.69 -36.93 -5.15
CA PRO A 63 -10.75 -36.74 -6.24
C PRO A 63 -10.15 -35.34 -6.15
N HIS A 64 -8.83 -35.25 -6.31
CA HIS A 64 -8.17 -34.02 -6.71
C HIS A 64 -8.93 -33.46 -7.91
N VAL A 65 -9.65 -32.36 -7.73
CA VAL A 65 -9.87 -31.44 -8.84
C VAL A 65 -8.52 -30.79 -9.02
N SER A 66 -7.75 -31.32 -9.96
CA SER A 66 -6.53 -30.69 -10.46
C SER A 66 -6.88 -29.23 -10.74
N ALA A 67 -6.20 -28.31 -10.05
CA ALA A 67 -6.15 -26.93 -10.47
C ALA A 67 -5.88 -26.93 -11.97
N THR A 68 -6.77 -26.30 -12.73
CA THR A 68 -6.57 -26.06 -14.15
C THR A 68 -5.23 -25.39 -14.25
N HIS A 69 -4.25 -26.17 -14.71
CA HIS A 69 -2.97 -25.69 -15.18
C HIS A 69 -3.33 -24.59 -16.17
N VAL A 70 -3.19 -23.32 -15.78
CA VAL A 70 -3.15 -22.25 -16.78
C VAL A 70 -1.99 -22.69 -17.66
N PRO A 71 -2.24 -23.05 -18.94
CA PRO A 71 -1.16 -23.57 -19.74
C PRO A 71 -0.11 -22.48 -19.74
N ARG A 72 1.12 -22.82 -19.34
CA ARG A 72 2.28 -22.15 -19.93
C ARG A 72 2.11 -22.36 -21.43
N ARG A 73 1.38 -21.43 -22.08
CA ARG A 73 1.38 -21.34 -23.54
C ARG A 73 2.85 -21.37 -23.91
N GLY A 74 3.19 -22.28 -24.83
CA GLY A 74 4.56 -22.48 -25.26
C GLY A 74 5.22 -21.15 -25.57
N ARG A 75 6.56 -21.11 -25.50
CA ARG A 75 7.30 -20.04 -26.16
C ARG A 75 6.85 -20.04 -27.60
N ASP A 76 5.93 -19.15 -27.95
CA ASP A 76 5.71 -18.76 -29.34
C ASP A 76 6.97 -17.96 -29.68
N GLU A 77 8.00 -18.69 -30.11
CA GLU A 77 9.15 -18.14 -30.81
C GLU A 77 8.63 -17.56 -32.14
N GLY A 78 8.02 -16.37 -32.07
CA GLY A 78 7.41 -15.71 -33.23
C GLY A 78 6.24 -14.75 -32.97
N GLY A 79 5.78 -14.57 -31.72
CA GLY A 79 4.71 -13.61 -31.43
C GLY A 79 5.16 -12.16 -31.62
N SER A 80 4.46 -11.38 -32.44
CA SER A 80 4.66 -9.93 -32.58
C SER A 80 4.23 -9.12 -31.36
N ASP A 81 3.53 -9.76 -30.44
CA ASP A 81 2.80 -9.12 -29.37
C ASP A 81 3.71 -8.45 -28.34
N VAL A 82 3.21 -7.34 -27.80
CA VAL A 82 3.75 -6.67 -26.63
C VAL A 82 2.79 -6.88 -25.47
N MET A 83 3.30 -7.41 -24.36
CA MET A 83 2.56 -7.45 -23.11
C MET A 83 3.06 -6.36 -22.16
N ILE A 84 2.13 -5.56 -21.62
CA ILE A 84 2.38 -4.67 -20.49
C ILE A 84 1.94 -5.39 -19.21
N SER A 85 2.88 -5.63 -18.31
CA SER A 85 2.63 -6.29 -17.01
C SER A 85 3.03 -5.40 -15.84
N CYS A 86 2.53 -5.69 -14.63
CA CYS A 86 2.90 -4.97 -13.42
C CYS A 86 3.26 -5.85 -12.21
N ILE A 87 4.07 -5.28 -11.33
CA ILE A 87 4.37 -5.77 -9.98
C ILE A 87 4.58 -4.57 -9.04
N SER A 88 4.45 -4.79 -7.74
CA SER A 88 4.64 -3.76 -6.69
C SER A 88 5.13 -4.41 -5.41
N ASP A 89 5.56 -3.59 -4.44
CA ASP A 89 5.87 -4.04 -3.08
C ASP A 89 6.84 -5.24 -3.07
N ILE A 90 7.96 -5.10 -3.78
CA ILE A 90 8.96 -6.16 -3.95
C ILE A 90 9.71 -6.42 -2.65
N HIS A 91 10.04 -5.40 -1.85
CA HIS A 91 10.80 -5.54 -0.60
C HIS A 91 12.06 -6.41 -0.75
N ALA A 92 12.90 -6.09 -1.74
CA ALA A 92 14.18 -6.76 -2.07
C ALA A 92 15.18 -6.78 -0.90
N ASP A 93 14.97 -5.97 0.14
CA ASP A 93 15.65 -6.08 1.44
C ASP A 93 15.51 -7.49 2.06
N ARG A 94 14.46 -8.22 1.68
CA ARG A 94 14.29 -9.63 2.01
C ARG A 94 15.00 -10.46 0.94
N LYS A 95 16.07 -11.15 1.34
CA LYS A 95 16.84 -12.05 0.47
C LYS A 95 15.93 -12.98 -0.35
N GLN A 96 14.90 -13.57 0.27
CA GLN A 96 13.95 -14.44 -0.43
C GLN A 96 13.18 -13.72 -1.54
N ASN A 97 12.84 -12.43 -1.38
CA ASN A 97 12.13 -11.67 -2.41
C ASN A 97 13.05 -11.34 -3.59
N LEU A 98 14.31 -10.98 -3.31
CA LEU A 98 15.28 -10.71 -4.37
C LEU A 98 15.63 -11.97 -5.16
N GLU A 99 15.79 -13.11 -4.48
CA GLU A 99 15.93 -14.43 -5.13
C GLU A 99 14.71 -14.77 -5.97
N TRP A 100 13.51 -14.59 -5.41
CA TRP A 100 12.25 -14.80 -6.12
C TRP A 100 12.17 -13.95 -7.39
N VAL A 101 12.56 -12.67 -7.33
CA VAL A 101 12.62 -11.76 -8.49
C VAL A 101 13.52 -12.33 -9.59
N ARG A 102 14.73 -12.76 -9.24
CA ARG A 102 15.68 -13.33 -10.21
C ARG A 102 15.12 -14.57 -10.90
N GLU A 103 14.40 -15.41 -10.17
CA GLU A 103 13.90 -16.70 -10.66
C GLU A 103 12.57 -16.59 -11.43
N HIS A 104 11.69 -15.68 -11.05
CA HIS A 104 10.28 -15.72 -11.49
C HIS A 104 9.86 -14.54 -12.37
N VAL A 105 10.56 -13.41 -12.32
CA VAL A 105 10.17 -12.22 -13.11
C VAL A 105 10.92 -12.23 -14.43
N HIS A 106 10.28 -12.82 -15.44
CA HIS A 106 10.77 -12.90 -16.81
C HIS A 106 9.69 -12.43 -17.79
N PRO A 107 10.08 -11.74 -18.88
CA PRO A 107 9.15 -11.47 -19.96
C PRO A 107 8.78 -12.77 -20.69
N ARG A 108 7.65 -12.76 -21.40
CA ARG A 108 7.29 -13.82 -22.34
C ARG A 108 7.91 -13.58 -23.71
N SER A 109 8.05 -12.31 -24.08
CA SER A 109 8.63 -11.82 -25.33
C SER A 109 9.68 -10.75 -25.04
N PRO A 110 10.78 -10.64 -25.82
CA PRO A 110 11.76 -9.57 -25.65
C PRO A 110 11.19 -8.16 -25.85
N ARG A 111 9.95 -8.04 -26.33
CA ARG A 111 9.23 -6.75 -26.50
C ARG A 111 8.41 -6.35 -25.27
N ASP A 112 8.26 -7.24 -24.30
CA ASP A 112 7.40 -7.01 -23.14
C ASP A 112 7.87 -5.86 -22.25
N VAL A 113 6.91 -5.25 -21.57
CA VAL A 113 7.07 -4.07 -20.74
C VAL A 113 6.69 -4.42 -19.30
N LEU A 114 7.53 -4.00 -18.35
CA LEU A 114 7.25 -4.17 -16.93
C LEU A 114 7.00 -2.82 -16.25
N ILE A 115 5.94 -2.74 -15.47
CA ILE A 115 5.63 -1.62 -14.58
C ILE A 115 5.91 -2.05 -13.14
N VAL A 116 6.71 -1.28 -12.42
CA VAL A 116 7.04 -1.50 -11.01
C VAL A 116 6.47 -0.36 -10.16
N ALA A 117 5.41 -0.64 -9.41
CA ALA A 117 4.66 0.35 -8.63
C ALA A 117 5.18 0.49 -7.18
N GLY A 118 6.46 0.85 -7.06
CA GLY A 118 7.12 1.22 -5.80
C GLY A 118 7.43 0.07 -4.84
N ASP A 119 8.12 0.43 -3.76
CA ASP A 119 8.56 -0.41 -2.65
C ASP A 119 9.45 -1.58 -3.10
N ILE A 120 10.51 -1.25 -3.83
CA ILE A 120 11.61 -2.16 -4.11
C ILE A 120 12.45 -2.34 -2.85
N SER A 121 13.03 -1.26 -2.33
CA SER A 121 13.89 -1.29 -1.15
C SER A 121 14.16 0.14 -0.68
N HIS A 122 14.45 0.26 0.62
CA HIS A 122 14.97 1.51 1.15
C HIS A 122 16.46 1.74 0.85
N ARG A 123 17.20 0.74 0.36
CA ARG A 123 18.62 0.83 0.06
C ARG A 123 18.87 1.05 -1.43
N MET A 124 19.69 2.03 -1.77
CA MET A 124 19.98 2.40 -3.16
C MET A 124 20.63 1.27 -3.96
N ASP A 125 21.49 0.46 -3.35
CA ASP A 125 22.17 -0.66 -4.02
C ASP A 125 21.18 -1.76 -4.43
N LEU A 126 20.22 -2.09 -3.57
CA LEU A 126 19.20 -3.09 -3.87
C LEU A 126 18.15 -2.56 -4.85
N VAL A 127 17.85 -1.25 -4.83
CA VAL A 127 17.02 -0.61 -5.86
C VAL A 127 17.71 -0.71 -7.22
N GLU A 128 19.00 -0.36 -7.32
CA GLU A 128 19.77 -0.47 -8.57
C GLU A 128 19.84 -1.93 -9.06
N GLU A 129 20.21 -2.87 -8.19
CA GLU A 129 20.32 -4.28 -8.55
C GLU A 129 19.00 -4.84 -9.09
N THR A 130 17.89 -4.56 -8.39
CA THR A 130 16.56 -5.06 -8.79
C THR A 130 16.11 -4.46 -10.12
N LEU A 131 16.28 -3.15 -10.31
CA LEU A 131 15.93 -2.49 -11.56
C LEU A 131 16.80 -2.95 -12.72
N ARG A 132 18.10 -3.21 -12.50
CA ARG A 132 19.00 -3.76 -13.52
C ARG A 132 18.54 -5.13 -14.01
N ILE A 133 18.17 -6.03 -13.09
CA ILE A 133 17.59 -7.34 -13.43
C ILE A 133 16.41 -7.18 -14.39
N PHE A 134 15.55 -6.17 -14.17
CA PHE A 134 14.41 -5.92 -15.04
C PHE A 134 14.82 -5.32 -16.39
N THR A 135 15.69 -4.30 -16.41
CA THR A 135 16.12 -3.65 -17.66
C THR A 135 16.94 -4.56 -18.56
N GLU A 136 17.59 -5.58 -18.01
CA GLU A 136 18.30 -6.61 -18.78
C GLU A 136 17.36 -7.61 -19.46
N ARG A 137 16.10 -7.70 -19.00
CA ARG A 137 15.13 -8.70 -19.45
C ARG A 137 14.01 -8.10 -20.29
N PHE A 138 13.42 -6.99 -19.84
CA PHE A 138 12.26 -6.35 -20.47
C PHE A 138 12.70 -5.26 -21.43
N ALA A 139 11.93 -5.06 -22.51
CA ALA A 139 12.21 -4.01 -23.50
C ALA A 139 12.10 -2.61 -22.90
N LYS A 140 11.15 -2.43 -21.98
CA LYS A 140 11.00 -1.21 -21.17
C LYS A 140 10.59 -1.56 -19.74
N VAL A 141 11.12 -0.78 -18.80
CA VAL A 141 10.75 -0.85 -17.38
C VAL A 141 10.29 0.53 -16.94
N PHE A 142 9.08 0.62 -16.42
CA PHE A 142 8.54 1.83 -15.81
C PHE A 142 8.58 1.70 -14.29
N PHE A 143 8.92 2.79 -13.61
CA PHE A 143 9.04 2.78 -12.16
C PHE A 143 8.47 4.06 -11.54
N VAL A 144 7.79 3.90 -10.41
CA VAL A 144 7.50 4.98 -9.47
C VAL A 144 8.03 4.60 -8.09
N PRO A 145 8.67 5.52 -7.36
CA PRO A 145 9.11 5.24 -6.00
C PRO A 145 7.91 5.13 -5.04
N GLY A 146 8.02 4.21 -4.09
CA GLY A 146 7.15 4.10 -2.92
C GLY A 146 7.70 4.82 -1.70
N ASN A 147 7.14 4.55 -0.53
CA ASN A 147 7.60 5.18 0.70
C ASN A 147 8.98 4.67 1.13
N HIS A 148 9.27 3.39 0.92
CA HIS A 148 10.56 2.80 1.29
C HIS A 148 11.72 3.48 0.58
N GLU A 149 11.55 3.75 -0.71
CA GLU A 149 12.53 4.49 -1.52
C GLU A 149 12.90 5.84 -0.91
N LEU A 150 11.98 6.51 -0.21
CA LEU A 150 12.19 7.85 0.35
C LEU A 150 12.67 7.85 1.81
N TRP A 151 12.89 6.68 2.40
CA TRP A 151 13.50 6.57 3.73
C TRP A 151 14.98 6.93 3.70
N VAL A 152 15.38 7.95 4.47
CA VAL A 152 16.78 8.41 4.59
C VAL A 152 17.42 7.98 5.91
N GLU A 153 16.73 7.18 6.73
CA GLU A 153 17.23 6.75 8.04
C GLU A 153 18.12 5.51 7.96
N THR A 154 19.21 5.57 7.18
CA THR A 154 20.34 4.63 7.31
C THR A 154 21.51 5.34 8.01
N THR A 155 22.35 4.58 8.70
CA THR A 155 23.60 5.09 9.32
C THR A 155 24.50 5.81 8.32
N GLU A 156 24.42 5.46 7.04
CA GLU A 156 25.17 6.07 5.93
C GLU A 156 24.56 7.41 5.49
N SER A 157 23.23 7.51 5.45
CA SER A 157 22.50 8.70 4.98
C SER A 157 22.44 9.82 6.02
N LYS A 158 22.42 9.49 7.33
CA LYS A 158 22.44 10.48 8.42
C LYS A 158 23.74 11.29 8.49
N ASN A 159 24.82 10.78 7.91
CA ASN A 159 26.13 11.42 7.93
C ASN A 159 26.38 12.33 6.72
N VAL A 160 25.43 12.42 5.79
CA VAL A 160 25.52 13.31 4.62
C VAL A 160 24.72 14.57 4.89
N GLU A 161 25.43 15.69 5.05
CA GLU A 161 24.81 17.00 5.22
C GLU A 161 23.87 17.32 4.05
N GLY A 162 22.65 17.77 4.36
CA GLY A 162 21.63 18.10 3.36
C GLY A 162 20.86 16.91 2.76
N MET A 163 21.11 15.67 3.20
CA MET A 163 20.33 14.50 2.74
C MET A 163 18.93 14.48 3.37
N CYS A 164 17.91 14.78 2.56
CA CYS A 164 16.49 14.66 2.91
C CYS A 164 15.75 13.73 1.92
N SER A 165 14.52 13.35 2.23
CA SER A 165 13.70 12.45 1.40
C SER A 165 13.48 12.98 -0.02
N LEU A 166 13.39 14.31 -0.22
CA LEU A 166 13.36 14.92 -1.55
C LEU A 166 14.70 14.85 -2.28
N ALA A 167 15.83 14.95 -1.56
CA ALA A 167 17.15 14.79 -2.16
C ALA A 167 17.35 13.33 -2.61
N LYS A 168 16.91 12.36 -1.81
CA LYS A 168 16.94 10.94 -2.17
C LYS A 168 16.05 10.63 -3.37
N LEU A 169 14.86 11.24 -3.48
CA LEU A 169 14.03 11.14 -4.68
C LEU A 169 14.81 11.55 -5.94
N LYS A 170 15.56 12.66 -5.90
CA LYS A 170 16.40 13.09 -7.04
C LYS A 170 17.50 12.07 -7.36
N GLN A 171 18.08 11.41 -6.36
CA GLN A 171 19.07 10.34 -6.58
C GLN A 171 18.45 9.13 -7.26
N ILE A 172 17.22 8.78 -6.91
CA ILE A 172 16.47 7.70 -7.56
C ILE A 172 16.14 8.05 -9.01
N ASP A 173 15.70 9.29 -9.27
CA ASP A 173 15.46 9.77 -10.64
C ASP A 173 16.75 9.68 -11.48
N ALA A 174 17.88 10.12 -10.93
CA ALA A 174 19.18 10.05 -11.60
C ALA A 174 19.65 8.61 -11.84
N LEU A 175 19.43 7.71 -10.87
CA LEU A 175 19.70 6.28 -11.02
C LEU A 175 18.86 5.69 -12.16
N CYS A 176 17.55 5.92 -12.16
CA CYS A 176 16.64 5.41 -13.18
C CYS A 176 17.06 5.87 -14.57
N ALA A 177 17.36 7.16 -14.74
CA ALA A 177 17.85 7.72 -15.99
C ALA A 177 19.17 7.06 -16.44
N LYS A 178 20.11 6.82 -15.52
CA LYS A 178 21.40 6.16 -15.79
C LYS A 178 21.24 4.73 -16.31
N ILE A 179 20.24 3.99 -15.82
CA ILE A 179 20.06 2.56 -16.14
C ILE A 179 18.93 2.31 -17.16
N GLY A 180 18.31 3.37 -17.70
CA GLY A 180 17.28 3.25 -18.74
C GLY A 180 15.89 2.86 -18.22
N VAL A 181 15.59 3.13 -16.95
CA VAL A 181 14.24 2.99 -16.39
C VAL A 181 13.42 4.24 -16.66
N GLU A 182 12.19 4.05 -17.15
CA GLU A 182 11.27 5.12 -17.52
C GLU A 182 10.50 5.62 -16.28
N THR A 183 10.73 6.88 -15.92
CA THR A 183 9.99 7.58 -14.83
C THR A 183 9.07 8.69 -15.36
N THR A 184 8.88 8.74 -16.68
CA THR A 184 8.06 9.74 -17.38
C THR A 184 7.12 9.05 -18.37
N PRO A 185 6.02 9.69 -18.80
CA PRO A 185 5.08 9.05 -19.70
C PRO A 185 5.70 8.67 -21.05
N LYS A 186 5.31 7.51 -21.57
CA LYS A 186 5.68 7.04 -22.91
C LYS A 186 4.50 6.34 -23.56
N CYS A 187 4.33 6.57 -24.86
CA CYS A 187 3.38 5.84 -25.69
C CYS A 187 4.02 4.57 -26.23
N ILE A 188 3.34 3.44 -26.07
CA ILE A 188 3.74 2.12 -26.54
C ILE A 188 2.61 1.63 -27.46
N HIS A 189 2.79 1.79 -28.77
CA HIS A 189 1.80 1.41 -29.79
C HIS A 189 0.37 1.90 -29.44
N GLY A 190 0.23 3.20 -29.14
CA GLY A 190 -1.04 3.84 -28.82
C GLY A 190 -1.49 3.71 -27.35
N VAL A 191 -0.79 2.93 -26.53
CA VAL A 191 -1.04 2.83 -25.08
C VAL A 191 -0.05 3.69 -24.31
N TRP A 192 -0.53 4.71 -23.61
CA TRP A 192 0.30 5.57 -22.77
C TRP A 192 0.54 4.95 -21.40
N VAL A 193 1.79 4.64 -21.06
CA VAL A 193 2.16 4.29 -19.68
C VAL A 193 2.57 5.58 -18.97
N CYS A 194 1.90 5.88 -17.85
CA CYS A 194 2.01 7.16 -17.15
C CYS A 194 2.44 6.98 -15.68
N PRO A 195 3.76 7.04 -15.39
CA PRO A 195 4.26 7.12 -14.02
C PRO A 195 3.84 8.43 -13.33
N LEU A 196 3.21 8.31 -12.17
CA LEU A 196 2.72 9.42 -11.36
C LEU A 196 3.35 9.33 -9.96
N LEU A 197 4.10 10.37 -9.58
CA LEU A 197 4.59 10.53 -8.21
C LEU A 197 3.41 10.69 -7.26
N SER A 198 3.54 10.19 -6.03
CA SER A 198 2.44 10.22 -5.08
C SER A 198 2.92 10.19 -3.64
N TRP A 199 2.09 10.70 -2.75
CA TRP A 199 2.22 10.62 -1.30
C TRP A 199 0.82 10.64 -0.67
N TYR A 200 0.73 10.84 0.65
CA TYR A 200 -0.54 10.93 1.38
C TYR A 200 -0.75 12.28 2.06
N ASP A 201 -2.02 12.67 2.19
CA ASP A 201 -2.47 13.99 2.67
C ASP A 201 -3.68 13.93 3.61
N LEU A 202 -3.98 12.74 4.19
CA LEU A 202 -5.16 12.45 5.02
C LEU A 202 -6.52 12.49 4.29
N SER A 203 -6.60 12.83 3.00
CA SER A 203 -7.88 12.89 2.28
C SER A 203 -8.60 11.54 2.18
N LEU A 204 -7.83 10.44 2.20
CA LEU A 204 -8.35 9.07 2.22
C LEU A 204 -8.71 8.56 3.62
N SER A 205 -8.52 9.38 4.66
CA SER A 205 -8.83 9.04 6.04
C SER A 205 -10.31 8.62 6.20
N LEU A 206 -10.52 7.55 6.96
CA LEU A 206 -11.84 7.08 7.37
C LEU A 206 -12.33 7.72 8.67
N THR A 207 -11.58 8.69 9.23
CA THR A 207 -11.89 9.34 10.52
C THR A 207 -13.32 9.91 10.55
N ASP A 208 -13.77 10.50 9.44
CA ASP A 208 -15.09 11.14 9.36
C ASP A 208 -16.22 10.19 8.90
N GLN A 209 -15.89 8.97 8.46
CA GLN A 209 -16.87 8.02 7.91
C GLN A 209 -17.36 6.99 8.94
N ILE A 210 -16.63 6.75 10.01
CA ILE A 210 -17.04 5.82 11.07
C ILE A 210 -17.85 6.61 12.11
N THR A 211 -19.16 6.62 11.95
CA THR A 211 -20.09 7.31 12.87
C THR A 211 -20.52 6.44 14.05
N ASP A 212 -20.35 5.11 13.96
CA ASP A 212 -20.64 4.18 15.05
C ASP A 212 -19.52 4.18 16.10
N ARG A 213 -19.81 4.74 17.28
CA ARG A 213 -18.88 4.76 18.43
C ARG A 213 -18.41 3.37 18.87
N CYS A 214 -19.19 2.33 18.65
CA CYS A 214 -18.80 0.95 18.98
C CYS A 214 -17.79 0.37 17.98
N ALA A 215 -17.79 0.88 16.75
CA ALA A 215 -16.83 0.52 15.71
C ALA A 215 -15.55 1.39 15.73
N MET A 216 -15.57 2.52 16.46
CA MET A 216 -14.41 3.40 16.54
C MET A 216 -13.18 2.67 17.13
N PRO A 217 -11.99 2.85 16.52
CA PRO A 217 -10.76 2.43 17.16
C PRO A 217 -10.58 3.17 18.48
N ARG A 218 -10.09 2.48 19.51
CA ARG A 218 -9.72 3.14 20.76
C ARG A 218 -8.65 4.22 20.46
N PRO A 219 -8.53 5.31 21.24
CA PRO A 219 -7.53 6.36 21.01
C PRO A 219 -6.10 5.82 20.82
N GLU A 220 -5.73 4.80 21.59
CA GLU A 220 -4.41 4.14 21.55
C GLU A 220 -4.19 3.34 20.25
N THR A 221 -5.26 3.04 19.52
CA THR A 221 -5.28 2.29 18.26
C THR A 221 -5.65 3.14 17.05
N SER A 222 -5.87 4.45 17.20
CA SER A 222 -6.19 5.38 16.11
C SER A 222 -5.16 6.49 15.96
N ASN A 223 -4.34 6.70 16.98
CA ASN A 223 -3.33 7.74 17.04
C ASN A 223 -1.95 7.22 16.57
N LEU A 224 -1.33 7.97 15.66
CA LEU A 224 -0.04 7.65 15.04
C LEU A 224 1.15 7.86 16.00
N THR A 225 0.95 8.46 17.18
CA THR A 225 1.94 8.52 18.25
C THR A 225 2.15 7.16 18.93
N PHE A 226 1.07 6.38 19.16
CA PHE A 226 1.15 5.10 19.88
C PHE A 226 1.54 3.92 18.98
N TRP A 227 1.20 4.00 17.69
CA TRP A 227 1.60 3.01 16.69
C TRP A 227 2.10 3.71 15.43
N PRO A 228 3.37 4.15 15.43
CA PRO A 228 3.90 5.01 14.39
C PRO A 228 4.08 4.25 13.08
N TRP A 229 3.68 4.89 11.99
CA TRP A 229 4.11 4.50 10.66
C TRP A 229 5.59 4.82 10.51
N SER A 230 6.37 3.90 9.93
CA SER A 230 7.82 4.03 9.83
C SER A 230 8.25 5.31 9.12
N ASP A 231 7.45 5.83 8.19
CA ASP A 231 7.74 7.07 7.48
C ASP A 231 7.98 8.26 8.42
N PHE A 232 7.25 8.34 9.54
CA PHE A 232 7.41 9.44 10.51
C PHE A 232 8.73 9.41 11.28
N THR A 233 9.49 8.33 11.19
CA THR A 233 10.85 8.27 11.75
C THR A 233 11.90 8.20 10.65
N ARG A 234 11.53 7.60 9.51
CA ARG A 234 12.49 7.24 8.46
C ARG A 234 12.61 8.26 7.34
N CYS A 235 11.58 9.06 7.11
CA CYS A 235 11.64 10.18 6.20
C CYS A 235 12.17 11.44 6.90
N SER A 236 12.77 12.32 6.12
CA SER A 236 13.15 13.65 6.54
C SER A 236 12.67 14.63 5.48
N TRP A 237 11.68 15.44 5.82
CA TRP A 237 11.09 16.42 4.93
C TRP A 237 11.53 17.84 5.32
N PRO A 238 11.61 18.78 4.36
CA PRO A 238 11.68 20.20 4.69
C PRO A 238 10.49 20.59 5.59
N GLU A 239 10.75 21.43 6.60
CA GLU A 239 9.76 21.79 7.62
C GLU A 239 8.53 22.47 7.02
N GLU A 240 8.70 23.23 5.94
CA GLU A 240 7.62 23.89 5.21
C GLU A 240 6.62 22.92 4.56
N LEU A 241 6.96 21.63 4.43
CA LEU A 241 6.06 20.62 3.87
C LEU A 241 5.29 19.85 4.93
N GLU A 242 5.56 20.13 6.21
CA GLU A 242 4.99 19.43 7.34
C GLU A 242 4.11 20.33 8.20
N VAL A 243 3.05 19.76 8.78
CA VAL A 243 2.18 20.45 9.74
C VAL A 243 2.23 19.75 11.09
N PRO A 244 2.01 20.47 12.22
CA PRO A 244 1.89 19.84 13.53
C PRO A 244 0.78 18.78 13.55
N TYR A 245 1.10 17.58 14.03
CA TYR A 245 0.14 16.46 14.10
C TYR A 245 0.56 15.44 15.17
N PRO A 246 -0.39 14.72 15.81
CA PRO A 246 -0.08 13.64 16.76
C PRO A 246 0.52 12.40 16.05
N THR A 247 1.79 12.50 15.66
CA THR A 247 2.65 11.41 15.19
C THR A 247 3.81 11.22 16.16
N ARG A 248 4.78 10.36 15.84
CA ARG A 248 6.02 10.23 16.62
C ARG A 248 7.01 11.37 16.39
N SER A 249 7.02 11.98 15.20
CA SER A 249 7.82 13.19 14.92
C SER A 249 7.13 14.46 15.43
N GLY A 250 5.84 14.39 15.80
CA GLY A 250 5.02 15.56 16.11
C GLY A 250 4.56 16.34 14.87
N ARG A 251 4.85 15.80 13.67
CA ARG A 251 4.59 16.43 12.38
C ARG A 251 3.98 15.44 11.38
N PHE A 252 3.28 15.95 10.37
CA PHE A 252 2.70 15.17 9.28
C PHE A 252 2.99 15.84 7.93
N PRO A 253 3.50 15.11 6.92
CA PRO A 253 3.96 15.68 5.65
C PRO A 253 2.83 15.88 4.63
N VAL A 254 1.77 16.63 5.00
CA VAL A 254 0.56 16.75 4.15
C VAL A 254 0.87 17.38 2.79
N MET A 255 1.77 18.36 2.75
CA MET A 255 2.09 19.12 1.54
C MET A 255 3.04 18.37 0.59
N VAL A 256 3.62 17.25 1.04
CA VAL A 256 4.43 16.41 0.15
C VAL A 256 3.57 15.84 -0.97
N ALA A 257 2.30 15.50 -0.70
CA ALA A 257 1.38 15.04 -1.75
C ALA A 257 1.19 16.11 -2.82
N ASP A 258 0.97 17.37 -2.43
CA ASP A 258 0.81 18.50 -3.37
C ASP A 258 2.05 18.67 -4.25
N VAL A 259 3.26 18.62 -3.66
CA VAL A 259 4.52 18.69 -4.42
C VAL A 259 4.63 17.57 -5.45
N MET A 260 4.17 16.35 -5.13
CA MET A 260 4.18 15.23 -6.08
C MET A 260 3.13 15.43 -7.19
N LEU A 261 1.92 15.87 -6.84
CA LEU A 261 0.84 16.13 -7.78
C LEU A 261 1.20 17.25 -8.77
N GLU A 262 1.78 18.35 -8.30
CA GLU A 262 2.25 19.45 -9.15
C GLU A 262 3.29 18.98 -10.17
N ARG A 263 4.22 18.10 -9.76
CA ARG A 263 5.21 17.52 -10.68
C ARG A 263 4.59 16.65 -11.75
N ASN A 264 3.49 15.97 -11.44
CA ASN A 264 2.76 15.15 -12.40
C ASN A 264 1.98 15.99 -13.40
N GLU A 265 1.60 17.24 -13.07
CA GLU A 265 0.68 18.04 -13.88
C GLU A 265 1.15 18.20 -15.32
N LYS A 266 2.43 18.53 -15.52
CA LYS A 266 3.01 18.65 -16.88
C LYS A 266 2.92 17.34 -17.68
N TYR A 267 2.99 16.19 -17.02
CA TYR A 267 2.92 14.87 -17.64
C TYR A 267 1.48 14.50 -17.98
N VAL A 268 0.55 14.76 -17.06
CA VAL A 268 -0.89 14.58 -17.30
C VAL A 268 -1.34 15.44 -18.49
N GLN A 269 -0.99 16.73 -18.49
CA GLN A 269 -1.33 17.65 -19.58
C GLN A 269 -0.69 17.25 -20.91
N HIS A 270 0.56 16.78 -20.89
CA HIS A 270 1.22 16.27 -22.08
C HIS A 270 0.46 15.08 -22.69
N VAL A 271 0.12 14.08 -21.87
CA VAL A 271 -0.60 12.88 -22.32
C VAL A 271 -1.99 13.23 -22.84
N VAL A 272 -2.74 14.07 -22.12
CA VAL A 272 -4.06 14.57 -22.57
C VAL A 272 -3.94 15.28 -23.93
N SER A 273 -2.92 16.13 -24.08
CA SER A 273 -2.68 16.85 -25.33
C SER A 273 -2.33 15.91 -26.49
N GLU A 274 -1.56 14.85 -26.25
CA GLU A 274 -1.20 13.87 -27.28
C GLU A 274 -2.40 13.00 -27.67
N ILE A 275 -3.19 12.52 -26.71
CA ILE A 275 -4.43 11.78 -26.97
C ILE A 275 -5.40 12.64 -27.79
N SER A 276 -5.51 13.93 -27.47
CA SER A 276 -6.37 14.87 -28.22
C SER A 276 -5.91 15.07 -29.67
N ARG A 277 -4.63 14.84 -29.98
CA ARG A 277 -4.06 14.84 -31.34
C ARG A 277 -4.21 13.49 -32.06
N GLY A 278 -4.80 12.48 -31.42
CA GLY A 278 -4.92 11.13 -31.95
C GLY A 278 -3.70 10.24 -31.70
N ASN A 279 -2.71 10.70 -30.92
CA ASN A 279 -1.49 9.95 -30.61
C ASN A 279 -1.68 9.01 -29.41
N GLY A 280 -2.74 8.20 -29.43
CA GLY A 280 -3.01 7.17 -28.42
C GLY A 280 -4.49 6.99 -28.12
N HIS A 281 -4.86 5.76 -27.75
CA HIS A 281 -6.24 5.32 -27.53
C HIS A 281 -6.48 4.72 -26.14
N ALA A 282 -5.42 4.55 -25.34
CA ALA A 282 -5.50 3.99 -23.99
C ALA A 282 -4.42 4.54 -23.05
N VAL A 283 -4.66 4.39 -21.75
CA VAL A 283 -3.74 4.80 -20.67
C VAL A 283 -3.58 3.68 -19.65
N VAL A 284 -2.34 3.42 -19.26
CA VAL A 284 -1.95 2.68 -18.05
C VAL A 284 -1.23 3.64 -17.12
N SER A 285 -1.94 4.20 -16.15
CA SER A 285 -1.32 5.06 -15.14
C SER A 285 -0.77 4.21 -13.98
N VAL A 286 0.26 4.70 -13.31
CA VAL A 286 0.83 4.02 -12.15
C VAL A 286 1.22 5.02 -11.06
N SER A 287 0.81 4.74 -9.83
CA SER A 287 1.30 5.41 -8.62
C SER A 287 1.72 4.33 -7.60
N HIS A 288 2.42 4.70 -6.54
CA HIS A 288 2.60 3.77 -5.43
C HIS A 288 1.44 3.88 -4.44
N PHE A 289 1.06 5.10 -4.09
CA PHE A 289 -0.02 5.37 -3.14
C PHE A 289 -1.39 5.26 -3.79
N LEU A 290 -2.39 5.05 -2.94
CA LEU A 290 -3.77 4.83 -3.33
C LEU A 290 -4.42 6.13 -3.82
N PRO A 291 -5.19 6.12 -4.91
CA PRO A 291 -5.88 7.30 -5.41
C PRO A 291 -7.24 7.54 -4.75
N ARG A 292 -7.85 6.52 -4.14
CA ARG A 292 -9.26 6.53 -3.71
C ARG A 292 -9.51 5.69 -2.46
N LYS A 293 -10.59 5.99 -1.72
CA LYS A 293 -10.99 5.20 -0.55
C LYS A 293 -11.38 3.77 -0.92
N GLU A 294 -11.98 3.56 -2.09
CA GLU A 294 -12.39 2.24 -2.59
C GLU A 294 -11.19 1.32 -2.89
N THR A 295 -10.00 1.90 -3.04
CA THR A 295 -8.75 1.14 -3.17
C THR A 295 -8.17 0.69 -1.83
N LEU A 296 -8.69 1.19 -0.70
CA LEU A 296 -8.24 0.78 0.64
C LEU A 296 -8.41 -0.73 0.83
N PRO A 297 -7.48 -1.39 1.52
CA PRO A 297 -7.42 -2.84 1.61
C PRO A 297 -8.73 -3.49 2.06
N ASP A 298 -9.38 -2.92 3.07
CA ASP A 298 -10.61 -3.46 3.68
C ASP A 298 -11.90 -2.91 3.03
N TRP A 299 -11.80 -2.20 1.91
CA TRP A 299 -12.98 -1.76 1.15
C TRP A 299 -13.48 -2.90 0.26
N LEU A 300 -14.56 -3.57 0.70
CA LEU A 300 -15.02 -4.83 0.09
C LEU A 300 -16.03 -4.69 -1.03
N ASN A 301 -16.68 -3.52 -1.13
CA ASN A 301 -17.59 -3.24 -2.23
C ASN A 301 -17.29 -1.86 -2.84
N PRO A 302 -16.57 -1.79 -3.97
CA PRO A 302 -16.19 -0.53 -4.60
C PRO A 302 -17.39 0.27 -5.10
N ASN A 303 -18.57 -0.33 -5.27
CA ASN A 303 -19.78 0.39 -5.66
C ASN A 303 -20.47 1.12 -4.49
N GLN A 304 -20.05 0.86 -3.25
CA GLN A 304 -20.52 1.64 -2.11
C GLN A 304 -19.73 2.94 -2.01
N THR A 305 -20.43 4.02 -1.66
CA THR A 305 -19.84 5.37 -1.48
C THR A 305 -19.40 5.63 -0.04
N GLN A 306 -19.80 4.78 0.90
CA GLN A 306 -19.47 4.88 2.32
C GLN A 306 -18.77 3.62 2.80
N PHE A 307 -17.79 3.79 3.67
CA PHE A 307 -17.10 2.66 4.29
C PHE A 307 -18.03 1.91 5.25
N ASN A 308 -18.17 0.60 5.05
CA ASN A 308 -18.89 -0.23 6.01
C ASN A 308 -17.93 -0.69 7.10
N ALA A 309 -18.13 -0.21 8.32
CA ALA A 309 -17.27 -0.58 9.45
C ALA A 309 -17.27 -2.09 9.75
N ARG A 310 -18.30 -2.85 9.33
CA ARG A 310 -18.33 -4.32 9.44
C ARG A 310 -17.32 -5.02 8.54
N TRP A 311 -16.76 -4.32 7.55
CA TRP A 311 -15.63 -4.83 6.77
C TRP A 311 -14.34 -4.88 7.57
N VAL A 312 -14.28 -4.19 8.71
CA VAL A 312 -13.17 -4.34 9.65
C VAL A 312 -13.63 -5.32 10.72
N GLY A 313 -13.03 -6.50 10.78
CA GLY A 313 -13.39 -7.52 11.76
C GLY A 313 -12.88 -7.19 13.18
N SER A 314 -12.69 -8.22 14.01
CA SER A 314 -12.38 -8.08 15.43
C SER A 314 -11.07 -7.29 15.71
N ALA A 315 -10.92 -6.78 16.93
CA ALA A 315 -10.01 -5.71 17.40
C ALA A 315 -8.59 -5.56 16.80
N TRP A 316 -8.00 -6.59 16.18
CA TRP A 316 -6.73 -6.55 15.44
C TRP A 316 -6.84 -5.91 14.04
N GLU A 317 -8.04 -5.83 13.46
CA GLU A 317 -8.28 -5.38 12.08
C GLU A 317 -8.45 -3.85 11.94
N LYS A 318 -8.39 -3.11 13.06
CA LYS A 318 -8.35 -1.62 13.10
C LYS A 318 -7.15 -0.98 12.36
N SER A 319 -6.36 -1.78 11.65
CA SER A 319 -5.26 -1.37 10.78
C SER A 319 -5.77 -0.63 9.53
N ALA A 320 -6.94 -0.99 9.00
CA ALA A 320 -7.61 -0.31 7.87
C ALA A 320 -7.72 1.21 8.09
N TYR A 321 -8.26 1.54 9.26
CA TYR A 321 -8.49 2.90 9.71
C TYR A 321 -7.18 3.68 9.83
N ARG A 322 -6.14 3.06 10.41
CA ARG A 322 -4.83 3.70 10.58
C ARG A 322 -4.15 3.90 9.24
N PHE A 323 -4.14 2.85 8.42
CA PHE A 323 -3.58 2.87 7.07
C PHE A 323 -4.24 3.96 6.23
N SER A 324 -5.56 4.15 6.34
CA SER A 324 -6.29 5.17 5.57
C SER A 324 -5.73 6.59 5.72
N LYS A 325 -5.07 6.90 6.85
CA LYS A 325 -4.42 8.19 7.09
C LYS A 325 -3.15 8.39 6.26
N VAL A 326 -2.46 7.30 5.92
CA VAL A 326 -1.19 7.28 5.19
C VAL A 326 -1.31 6.52 3.87
N ALA A 327 -2.53 6.29 3.39
CA ALA A 327 -2.81 5.42 2.25
C ALA A 327 -2.53 6.10 0.90
N GLY A 328 -2.78 7.40 0.81
CA GLY A 328 -2.59 8.18 -0.40
C GLY A 328 -3.39 9.48 -0.38
N SER A 329 -3.74 9.97 -1.57
CA SER A 329 -4.34 11.29 -1.78
C SER A 329 -5.46 11.22 -2.83
N ALA A 330 -6.58 11.89 -2.54
CA ALA A 330 -7.69 12.08 -3.47
C ALA A 330 -7.31 12.99 -4.66
N GLY A 331 -6.26 13.80 -4.53
CA GLY A 331 -5.70 14.59 -5.63
C GLY A 331 -5.17 13.71 -6.76
N LEU A 332 -4.72 12.47 -6.45
CA LEU A 332 -4.37 11.51 -7.47
C LEU A 332 -5.58 11.11 -8.32
N ASP A 333 -6.74 10.82 -7.71
CA ASP A 333 -7.94 10.47 -8.50
C ASP A 333 -8.31 11.59 -9.46
N TYR A 334 -8.18 12.87 -9.07
CA TYR A 334 -8.38 13.98 -10.01
C TYR A 334 -7.52 13.86 -11.27
N GLN A 335 -6.21 13.58 -11.12
CA GLN A 335 -5.31 13.35 -12.25
C GLN A 335 -5.71 12.13 -13.08
N LEU A 336 -6.13 11.03 -12.44
CA LEU A 336 -6.64 9.86 -13.14
C LEU A 336 -7.90 10.17 -13.93
N ARG A 337 -8.83 10.95 -13.36
CA ARG A 337 -10.03 11.40 -14.07
C ARG A 337 -9.67 12.26 -15.25
N THR A 338 -8.74 13.19 -15.12
CA THR A 338 -8.29 14.02 -16.25
C THR A 338 -7.80 13.16 -17.42
N LEU A 339 -6.98 12.13 -17.15
CA LEU A 339 -6.55 11.14 -18.15
C LEU A 339 -7.72 10.32 -18.71
N SER A 340 -8.66 9.86 -17.88
CA SER A 340 -9.85 9.13 -18.35
C SER A 340 -10.73 9.98 -19.27
N HIS A 341 -10.91 11.26 -18.96
CA HIS A 341 -11.78 12.15 -19.73
C HIS A 341 -11.24 12.38 -21.14
N SER A 342 -9.92 12.44 -21.33
CA SER A 342 -9.33 12.56 -22.68
C SER A 342 -9.58 11.35 -23.57
N LEU A 343 -9.94 10.20 -22.99
CA LEU A 343 -10.22 8.95 -23.73
C LEU A 343 -11.68 8.79 -24.19
N ARG A 344 -12.58 9.72 -23.82
CA ARG A 344 -14.05 9.59 -24.01
C ARG A 344 -14.53 9.61 -25.47
N ASN A 345 -13.67 9.93 -26.43
CA ASN A 345 -14.04 10.02 -27.85
C ASN A 345 -14.15 8.67 -28.58
N GLY A 346 -14.06 7.53 -27.89
CA GLY A 346 -14.22 6.24 -28.54
C GLY A 346 -15.40 5.40 -28.08
N ASN A 347 -15.38 4.12 -28.47
CA ASN A 347 -16.54 3.25 -28.40
C ASN A 347 -17.07 3.14 -26.96
N PRO A 348 -18.36 3.46 -26.72
CA PRO A 348 -18.99 3.27 -25.42
C PRO A 348 -18.83 1.81 -24.95
N GLY A 349 -18.24 1.61 -23.78
CA GLY A 349 -18.08 0.29 -23.15
C GLY A 349 -16.69 -0.35 -23.29
N GLU A 350 -15.78 0.24 -24.06
CA GLU A 350 -14.41 -0.23 -24.16
C GLU A 350 -13.56 0.29 -22.99
N MET A 351 -12.87 -0.62 -22.29
CA MET A 351 -11.94 -0.25 -21.23
C MET A 351 -10.68 0.39 -21.82
N ARG A 352 -10.42 1.63 -21.43
CA ARG A 352 -9.30 2.41 -21.97
C ARG A 352 -8.34 2.95 -20.91
N HIS A 353 -8.68 2.79 -19.63
CA HIS A 353 -7.83 3.24 -18.54
C HIS A 353 -7.66 2.16 -17.47
N VAL A 354 -6.42 1.72 -17.30
CA VAL A 354 -5.97 0.90 -16.17
C VAL A 354 -5.11 1.76 -15.24
N HIS A 355 -5.34 1.69 -13.94
CA HIS A 355 -4.51 2.31 -12.93
C HIS A 355 -3.87 1.24 -12.04
N VAL A 356 -2.54 1.25 -11.98
CA VAL A 356 -1.73 0.37 -11.14
C VAL A 356 -1.31 1.09 -9.87
N PHE A 357 -1.44 0.45 -8.72
CA PHE A 357 -1.00 0.99 -7.43
C PHE A 357 -0.33 -0.06 -6.53
N GLY A 358 0.23 0.39 -5.39
CA GLY A 358 1.02 -0.40 -4.43
C GLY A 358 0.61 -0.21 -2.96
N HIS A 359 1.60 -0.24 -2.06
CA HIS A 359 1.58 0.22 -0.65
C HIS A 359 0.82 -0.65 0.34
N SER A 360 -0.40 -1.05 0.00
CA SER A 360 -1.29 -1.71 0.98
C SER A 360 -0.93 -3.17 1.28
N HIS A 361 -0.09 -3.79 0.44
CA HIS A 361 0.18 -5.23 0.38
C HIS A 361 -1.10 -6.09 0.28
N ARG A 362 -2.15 -5.56 -0.36
CA ARG A 362 -3.49 -6.19 -0.41
C ARG A 362 -3.97 -6.19 -1.86
N PRO A 363 -3.75 -7.31 -2.58
CA PRO A 363 -4.07 -7.42 -3.99
C PRO A 363 -5.50 -6.99 -4.29
N LYS A 364 -5.64 -6.13 -5.31
CA LYS A 364 -6.92 -5.68 -5.83
C LYS A 364 -6.94 -5.73 -7.35
N ASP A 365 -8.10 -6.02 -7.90
CA ASP A 365 -8.39 -5.93 -9.33
C ASP A 365 -9.88 -5.73 -9.51
N PHE A 366 -10.32 -4.49 -9.74
CA PHE A 366 -11.73 -4.18 -9.89
C PHE A 366 -11.94 -2.99 -10.82
N PHE A 367 -13.17 -2.86 -11.32
CA PHE A 367 -13.59 -1.74 -12.13
C PHE A 367 -14.43 -0.78 -11.32
N LEU A 368 -14.16 0.53 -11.45
CA LEU A 368 -14.97 1.58 -10.86
C LEU A 368 -14.86 2.86 -11.69
N ASP A 369 -16.01 3.43 -12.03
CA ASP A 369 -16.12 4.72 -12.72
C ASP A 369 -15.28 4.84 -14.01
N GLY A 370 -15.22 3.78 -14.83
CA GLY A 370 -14.46 3.84 -16.10
C GLY A 370 -12.95 3.59 -15.96
N VAL A 371 -12.47 3.19 -14.78
CA VAL A 371 -11.07 2.84 -14.54
C VAL A 371 -10.98 1.44 -13.93
N ARG A 372 -10.07 0.61 -14.43
CA ARG A 372 -9.69 -0.65 -13.77
C ARG A 372 -8.53 -0.41 -12.82
N TYR A 373 -8.73 -0.69 -11.55
CA TYR A 373 -7.72 -0.55 -10.50
C TYR A 373 -7.03 -1.88 -10.26
N VAL A 374 -5.70 -1.91 -10.34
CA VAL A 374 -4.89 -3.12 -10.15
C VAL A 374 -3.80 -2.88 -9.10
N HIS A 375 -3.78 -3.72 -8.07
CA HIS A 375 -2.68 -3.82 -7.12
C HIS A 375 -2.18 -5.25 -7.12
N ASN A 376 -0.90 -5.42 -7.47
CA ASN A 376 -0.25 -6.72 -7.60
C ASN A 376 1.04 -6.77 -6.77
N PRO A 377 0.94 -6.91 -5.44
CA PRO A 377 2.09 -6.91 -4.55
C PRO A 377 2.79 -8.27 -4.49
N LEU A 378 4.12 -8.26 -4.47
CA LEU A 378 4.90 -9.43 -4.00
C LEU A 378 4.82 -9.58 -2.48
N ALA A 379 4.75 -8.45 -1.76
CA ALA A 379 4.68 -8.35 -0.31
C ALA A 379 5.88 -9.02 0.40
N LYS A 380 5.89 -8.99 1.72
CA LYS A 380 6.95 -9.62 2.53
C LYS A 380 6.72 -11.15 2.59
N PRO A 381 7.78 -11.96 2.74
CA PRO A 381 7.64 -13.43 2.87
C PRO A 381 6.63 -13.85 3.95
N ILE A 382 6.68 -13.23 5.12
CA ILE A 382 5.75 -13.51 6.22
C ILE A 382 4.28 -13.20 5.88
N GLU A 383 4.03 -12.25 4.98
CA GLU A 383 2.67 -11.92 4.52
C GLU A 383 2.17 -12.96 3.52
N ARG A 384 3.07 -13.47 2.66
CA ARG A 384 2.77 -14.62 1.79
C ARG A 384 2.49 -15.89 2.59
N GLU A 385 3.31 -16.19 3.61
CA GLU A 385 3.12 -17.35 4.50
C GLU A 385 1.77 -17.30 5.24
N LYS A 386 1.36 -16.10 5.66
CA LYS A 386 0.05 -15.85 6.27
C LYS A 386 -1.11 -15.90 5.25
N GLY A 387 -0.80 -16.06 3.97
CA GLY A 387 -1.76 -16.04 2.88
C GLY A 387 -2.47 -14.70 2.81
N MET A 388 -1.74 -13.58 2.88
CA MET A 388 -2.26 -12.21 2.74
C MET A 388 -2.13 -11.68 1.31
N VAL A 389 -1.48 -12.45 0.44
CA VAL A 389 -1.44 -12.33 -1.02
C VAL A 389 -1.50 -13.77 -1.59
N PRO A 390 -1.82 -13.97 -2.88
CA PRO A 390 -1.77 -15.28 -3.50
C PRO A 390 -0.43 -15.99 -3.29
N GLU A 391 -0.47 -17.31 -3.13
CA GLU A 391 0.74 -18.15 -2.95
C GLU A 391 1.64 -18.07 -4.19
N GLU A 392 1.03 -18.10 -5.38
CA GLU A 392 1.70 -17.84 -6.65
C GLU A 392 1.51 -16.37 -7.04
N VAL A 393 2.51 -15.55 -6.73
CA VAL A 393 2.64 -14.20 -7.28
C VAL A 393 3.30 -14.30 -8.66
N TYR A 394 2.97 -13.39 -9.58
CA TYR A 394 3.62 -13.23 -10.87
C TYR A 394 3.48 -11.79 -11.34
N ALA A 395 4.26 -11.38 -12.34
CA ALA A 395 4.04 -10.09 -13.00
C ALA A 395 2.69 -10.13 -13.74
N LYS A 396 1.72 -9.35 -13.25
CA LYS A 396 0.33 -9.42 -13.71
C LYS A 396 0.17 -8.72 -15.04
N GLU A 397 -0.37 -9.44 -16.01
CA GLU A 397 -0.68 -8.93 -17.36
C GLU A 397 -1.82 -7.91 -17.30
N LEU A 398 -1.61 -6.76 -17.94
CA LEU A 398 -2.56 -5.65 -17.95
C LEU A 398 -3.10 -5.37 -19.34
N TRP A 399 -2.23 -5.41 -20.35
CA TRP A 399 -2.55 -4.95 -21.69
C TRP A 399 -1.77 -5.74 -22.74
N ARG A 400 -2.48 -6.28 -23.74
CA ARG A 400 -1.90 -6.95 -24.91
C ARG A 400 -1.99 -6.04 -26.12
N ILE A 401 -0.90 -5.95 -26.86
CA ILE A 401 -0.84 -5.23 -28.15
C ILE A 401 -0.34 -6.24 -29.18
N ASP A 402 -1.21 -6.63 -30.10
CA ASP A 402 -0.83 -7.35 -31.31
C ASP A 402 -0.39 -6.33 -32.37
N VAL A 403 0.93 -6.20 -32.51
CA VAL A 403 1.55 -5.23 -33.41
C VAL A 403 1.27 -5.54 -34.89
N ASN A 404 1.01 -6.79 -35.25
CA ASN A 404 0.80 -7.18 -36.64
C ASN A 404 -0.65 -6.94 -37.10
N ASN A 405 -1.61 -7.15 -36.21
CA ASN A 405 -3.03 -6.98 -36.51
C ASN A 405 -3.58 -5.60 -36.08
N ASP A 406 -2.72 -4.73 -35.53
CA ASP A 406 -3.10 -3.42 -34.96
C ASP A 406 -4.23 -3.53 -33.92
N VAL A 407 -4.23 -4.65 -33.17
CA VAL A 407 -5.20 -4.92 -32.11
C VAL A 407 -4.56 -4.62 -30.77
N SER A 408 -5.24 -3.84 -29.93
CA SER A 408 -4.73 -3.43 -28.63
C SER A 408 -5.84 -3.48 -27.61
N GLU A 409 -5.74 -4.40 -26.65
CA GLU A 409 -6.79 -4.68 -25.68
C GLU A 409 -6.24 -4.86 -24.27
N HIS A 410 -6.97 -4.34 -23.28
CA HIS A 410 -6.71 -4.67 -21.89
C HIS A 410 -6.97 -6.17 -21.62
N VAL A 411 -6.18 -6.79 -20.76
CA VAL A 411 -6.35 -8.19 -20.35
C VAL A 411 -7.33 -8.25 -19.18
N PRO A 412 -8.60 -8.66 -19.35
CA PRO A 412 -9.57 -8.62 -18.26
C PRO A 412 -9.17 -9.52 -17.10
N ALA A 413 -9.56 -9.14 -15.88
CA ALA A 413 -9.41 -10.01 -14.72
C ALA A 413 -10.32 -11.24 -14.88
N PRO A 414 -9.85 -12.47 -14.56
CA PRO A 414 -10.70 -13.67 -14.62
C PRO A 414 -11.87 -13.60 -13.62
N SER A 415 -11.67 -12.89 -12.50
CA SER A 415 -12.72 -12.46 -11.57
C SER A 415 -12.21 -11.22 -10.84
N PRO A 416 -13.08 -10.24 -10.51
CA PRO A 416 -12.65 -9.12 -9.68
C PRO A 416 -12.04 -9.61 -8.37
N ILE A 417 -10.82 -9.14 -8.08
CA ILE A 417 -10.12 -9.44 -6.85
C ILE A 417 -10.40 -8.27 -5.91
N ILE A 418 -11.38 -8.45 -5.02
CA ILE A 418 -11.67 -7.51 -3.93
C ILE A 418 -11.61 -8.35 -2.65
N ARG A 419 -10.39 -8.59 -2.16
CA ARG A 419 -10.19 -9.58 -1.08
C ARG A 419 -10.21 -8.94 0.29
N TYR A 420 -11.01 -9.54 1.17
CA TYR A 420 -10.90 -9.44 2.61
C TYR A 420 -10.11 -10.65 3.14
N TRP A 421 -9.02 -10.43 3.84
CA TRP A 421 -8.14 -11.51 4.31
C TRP A 421 -8.62 -12.09 5.63
N ALA A 422 -9.69 -12.86 5.53
CA ALA A 422 -10.24 -13.60 6.65
C ALA A 422 -10.40 -15.10 6.39
N GLU A 423 -10.19 -15.60 5.17
CA GLU A 423 -10.49 -17.00 4.83
C GLU A 423 -9.64 -18.04 5.58
N ARG A 424 -8.48 -17.67 6.17
CA ARG A 424 -7.74 -18.55 7.09
C ARG A 424 -8.04 -18.35 8.57
N PHE A 425 -8.68 -17.24 8.97
CA PHE A 425 -8.95 -16.91 10.38
C PHE A 425 -10.44 -16.95 10.78
N LEU A 426 -11.36 -16.91 9.81
CA LEU A 426 -12.81 -16.95 10.01
C LEU A 426 -13.47 -18.25 9.53
N ALA A 427 -12.73 -19.35 9.37
CA ALA A 427 -13.28 -20.68 9.05
C ALA A 427 -14.28 -21.24 10.10
N GLY A 428 -14.78 -20.41 11.01
CA GLY A 428 -15.87 -20.71 11.95
C GLY A 428 -17.04 -19.72 11.93
N LEU A 429 -17.07 -18.73 11.04
CA LEU A 429 -18.20 -17.81 10.93
C LEU A 429 -18.77 -17.87 9.52
N HIS A 430 -19.81 -18.69 9.36
CA HIS A 430 -20.72 -18.62 8.22
C HIS A 430 -21.28 -17.20 8.14
N ILE A 431 -21.02 -16.52 7.02
CA ILE A 431 -21.75 -15.31 6.60
C ILE A 431 -23.02 -15.74 5.88
#